data_AF-A0A434ERJ6-F1
#
_entry.id   AF-A0A434ERJ6-F1
#
_cell.length_a   1.000
_cell.length_b   1.000
_cell.length_c   1.000
_cell.angle_alpha   90.00
_cell.angle_beta   90.00
_cell.angle_gamma   90.00
#
_symmetry.space_group_name_H-M   'P 1'
#
loop_
_entity.id
_entity.type
_entity.pdbx_description
1 polymer ?
#
loop_
_entity_poly.entity_id
_entity_poly.type
_entity_poly.pdbx_seq_one_letter_code
_entity_poly.pdbx_strand_id
1 'polypeptide(L)' 'VLEKSWDKTTINLPFGRSAVIVGPPVFVPADADDAEMERKRQEVTASLNAATAEAYRLVDGGK' A
#
# COMPACT_ATOMS: atom_id res chain seq x y z
N VAL A 1 -4.19 -15.58 -1.87
CA VAL A 1 -3.40 -14.99 -0.75
C VAL A 1 -2.97 -16.12 0.16
N LEU A 2 -1.72 -16.13 0.64
CA LEU A 2 -1.28 -17.06 1.67
C LEU A 2 -1.75 -16.56 3.04
N GLU A 3 -2.82 -17.15 3.58
CA GLU A 3 -3.49 -16.59 4.76
C GLU A 3 -2.66 -16.60 6.05
N LYS A 4 -1.72 -17.54 6.17
CA LYS A 4 -0.88 -17.73 7.36
C LYS A 4 0.43 -16.94 7.32
N SER A 5 0.74 -16.23 6.23
CA SER A 5 1.92 -15.38 6.17
C SER A 5 1.62 -14.01 6.77
N TRP A 6 2.53 -13.51 7.61
CA TRP A 6 2.46 -12.18 8.23
C TRP A 6 2.23 -11.06 7.21
N ASP A 7 2.86 -11.18 6.03
CA ASP A 7 2.84 -10.19 4.95
C ASP A 7 1.75 -10.46 3.89
N LYS A 8 0.92 -11.50 4.07
CA LYS A 8 -0.15 -11.88 3.11
C LYS A 8 0.34 -12.02 1.65
N THR A 9 1.48 -12.68 1.43
CA THR A 9 2.03 -12.95 0.09
C THR A 9 0.96 -13.46 -0.90
N THR A 10 1.04 -12.98 -2.15
CA THR A 10 0.24 -13.46 -3.28
C THR A 10 1.13 -14.09 -4.36
N ILE A 11 0.77 -15.28 -4.82
CA ILE A 11 1.41 -15.94 -5.96
C ILE A 11 0.60 -15.60 -7.21
N ASN A 12 1.14 -14.74 -8.06
CA ASN A 12 0.49 -14.33 -9.30
C ASN A 12 0.70 -15.38 -10.39
N LEU A 13 -0.35 -15.64 -11.19
CA LEU A 13 -0.26 -16.55 -12.33
C LEU A 13 0.52 -15.91 -13.50
N PRO A 14 1.21 -16.70 -14.33
CA PRO A 14 1.77 -16.21 -15.59
C PRO A 14 0.69 -15.55 -16.45
N PHE A 15 1.01 -14.39 -17.05
CA PHE A 15 0.10 -13.62 -17.91
C PHE A 15 -1.17 -13.06 -17.22
N GLY A 16 -1.17 -12.97 -15.89
CA GLY A 16 -2.22 -12.30 -15.12
C GLY A 16 -2.23 -10.78 -15.31
N ARG A 17 -3.33 -10.15 -14.92
CA ARG A 17 -3.45 -8.69 -14.87
C ARG A 17 -2.65 -8.13 -13.71
N SER A 18 -2.05 -6.95 -13.90
CA SER A 18 -1.38 -6.19 -12.84
C SER A 18 -1.79 -4.72 -12.88
N ALA A 19 -1.69 -4.05 -11.74
CA ALA A 19 -1.89 -2.62 -11.61
C ALA A 19 -0.82 -2.05 -10.67
N VAL A 20 -0.41 -0.80 -10.92
CA VAL A 20 0.51 -0.05 -10.06
C VAL A 20 -0.14 1.28 -9.75
N ILE A 21 -0.30 1.57 -8.46
CA ILE A 21 -0.87 2.82 -7.96
C ILE A 21 0.19 3.58 -7.18
N VAL A 22 0.36 4.85 -7.50
CA VAL A 22 1.24 5.77 -6.78
C VAL A 22 0.35 6.79 -6.07
N GLY A 23 0.40 6.77 -4.74
CA GLY A 23 -0.30 7.74 -3.90
C GLY A 23 0.41 9.09 -3.85
N PRO A 24 -0.20 10.11 -3.20
CA PRO A 24 0.45 11.38 -2.93
C PRO A 24 1.76 11.18 -2.14
N PRO A 25 2.80 11.97 -2.40
CA PRO A 25 4.04 11.91 -1.64
C PRO A 25 3.81 12.31 -0.18
N VAL A 26 4.43 11.57 0.75
CA VAL A 26 4.45 11.90 2.18
C VAL A 26 5.77 12.59 2.49
N PHE A 27 5.71 13.87 2.82
CA PHE A 27 6.89 14.64 3.21
C PHE A 27 7.07 14.65 4.72
N VAL A 28 8.31 14.42 5.18
CA VAL A 28 8.70 14.44 6.58
C VAL A 28 9.67 15.62 6.80
N PRO A 29 9.38 16.54 7.74
CA PRO A 29 10.31 17.60 8.12
C PRO A 29 11.63 17.03 8.64
N ALA A 30 12.75 17.73 8.40
CA ALA A 30 14.06 17.28 8.86
C ALA A 30 14.23 17.35 10.39
N ASP A 31 13.42 18.18 11.04
CA ASP A 31 13.40 18.45 12.49
C ASP A 31 12.15 17.84 13.16
N ALA A 32 11.51 16.85 12.53
CA ALA A 32 10.34 16.18 13.08
C ALA A 32 10.62 15.57 14.46
N ASP A 33 9.81 15.93 15.44
CA ASP A 33 9.82 15.32 16.76
C ASP A 33 9.12 13.94 16.75
N ASP A 34 9.13 13.23 17.87
CA ASP A 34 8.56 11.89 17.98
C ASP A 34 7.06 11.86 17.65
N ALA A 35 6.32 12.91 17.99
CA ALA A 35 4.89 12.99 17.73
C ALA A 35 4.61 13.22 16.23
N GLU A 36 5.40 14.09 15.59
CA GLU A 36 5.36 14.31 14.15
C GLU A 36 5.75 13.06 13.38
N MET A 37 6.80 12.36 13.82
CA MET A 37 7.23 11.09 13.24
C MET A 37 6.14 10.03 13.31
N GLU A 38 5.45 9.90 14.44
CA GLU A 38 4.32 8.96 14.56
C GLU A 38 3.16 9.36 13.65
N ARG A 39 2.86 10.66 13.54
CA ARG A 39 1.82 11.15 12.61
C ARG A 39 2.18 10.81 11.16
N LYS A 40 3.43 11.03 10.76
CA LYS A 40 3.91 10.69 9.40
C LYS A 40 3.94 9.20 9.15
N ARG A 41 4.26 8.38 10.16
CA ARG A 41 4.16 6.92 10.08
C ARG A 41 2.72 6.46 9.84
N GLN A 42 1.74 7.07 10.50
CA GLN A 42 0.32 6.77 10.26
C GLN A 42 -0.12 7.23 8.86
N GLU A 43 0.31 8.42 8.42
CA GLU A 43 0.02 8.98 7.09
C GLU A 43 0.51 8.05 5.96
N VAL A 44 1.78 7.62 6.02
CA VAL A 44 2.33 6.70 5.00
C VAL A 44 1.63 5.33 5.03
N THR A 45 1.29 4.83 6.22
CA THR A 45 0.55 3.57 6.36
C THR A 45 -0.82 3.66 5.69
N ALA A 46 -1.56 4.73 5.95
CA ALA A 46 -2.87 4.95 5.35
C ALA A 46 -2.78 5.10 3.81
N SER A 47 -1.79 5.86 3.32
CA SER A 47 -1.56 6.07 1.88
C SER A 47 -1.23 4.76 1.15
N LEU A 48 -0.33 3.94 1.70
CA LEU A 48 0.03 2.65 1.11
C LEU A 48 -1.14 1.66 1.12
N ASN A 49 -1.93 1.63 2.20
CA ASN A 49 -3.12 0.78 2.28
C ASN A 49 -4.18 1.20 1.25
N ALA A 50 -4.40 2.50 1.06
CA ALA A 50 -5.32 3.01 0.06
C ALA A 50 -4.85 2.69 -1.37
N ALA A 51 -3.57 2.88 -1.67
CA ALA A 51 -2.98 2.54 -2.97
C ALA A 51 -3.09 1.04 -3.27
N THR A 52 -2.85 0.19 -2.26
CA THR A 52 -2.98 -1.27 -2.37
C THR A 52 -4.42 -1.69 -2.63
N ALA A 53 -5.38 -1.11 -1.90
CA ALA A 53 -6.80 -1.38 -2.11
C ALA A 53 -7.25 -0.99 -3.53
N GLU A 54 -6.77 0.14 -4.05
CA GLU A 54 -7.09 0.55 -5.41
C GLU A 54 -6.46 -0.36 -6.47
N ALA A 55 -5.21 -0.77 -6.28
CA ALA A 55 -4.57 -1.72 -7.17
C ALA A 55 -5.38 -3.03 -7.25
N TYR A 56 -5.88 -3.53 -6.12
CA TYR A 56 -6.76 -4.71 -6.08
C TYR A 56 -8.09 -4.47 -6.81
N ARG A 57 -8.76 -3.32 -6.59
CA ARG A 57 -9.99 -2.99 -7.32
C ARG A 57 -9.80 -3.03 -8.84
N LEU A 58 -8.68 -2.52 -9.35
CA LEU A 58 -8.40 -2.46 -10.79
C LEU A 58 -8.13 -3.84 -11.41
N VAL A 59 -7.48 -4.74 -10.68
CA VAL A 59 -7.20 -6.10 -11.20
C VAL A 59 -8.38 -7.05 -11.02
N ASP A 60 -9.16 -6.89 -9.94
CA ASP A 60 -10.30 -7.76 -9.60
C ASP A 60 -11.62 -7.31 -10.26
N GLY A 61 -11.77 -6.02 -10.60
CA GLY A 61 -12.99 -5.44 -11.18
C GLY A 61 -13.32 -5.84 -12.63
N GLY A 62 -12.62 -6.83 -13.19
CA GLY A 62 -12.91 -7.40 -14.50
C GLY A 62 -13.86 -8.60 -14.48
N LYS A 63 -14.55 -8.84 -13.37
CA LYS A 63 -15.58 -9.86 -13.24
C LYS A 63 -16.96 -9.25 -13.30
#